data_AF-A0A7G1ICP6-F1
#
_entry.id   AF-A0A7G1ICP6-F1
#
_cell.length_a   1.000
_cell.length_b   1.000
_cell.length_c   1.000
_cell.angle_alpha   90.00
_cell.angle_beta   90.00
_cell.angle_gamma   90.00
#
_symmetry.space_group_name_H-M   'P 1'
#
loop_
_entity.id
_entity.type
_entity.pdbx_description
1 polymer ?
#
loop_
_entity_poly.entity_id
_entity_poly.type
_entity_poly.pdbx_seq_one_letter_code
_entity_poly.pdbx_strand_id
1 'polypeptide(L)'
;MIANAGIVTFGSVLQVDPNAFQSIMDVNVVGVFHAVRAGLPSVLERRGYVLIVSSMAAYAAAPGMAPYNTAKAAVEHFANALRLEVGSRGVAVGSAHMAWVDTPMLRNSMSDLSAFRELVQRLPGQLGKITSVQECGAIFVEGIENVPAASTAHAG
;
A
#
# COMPACT_ATOMS: atom_id res chain seq x y z
N MET A 1 9.83 9.00 -4.72
CA MET A 1 8.86 8.32 -5.61
C MET A 1 7.78 7.70 -4.75
N ILE A 2 6.51 7.73 -5.17
CA ILE A 2 5.39 7.08 -4.48
C ILE A 2 4.69 6.11 -5.44
N ALA A 3 4.69 4.82 -5.13
CA ALA A 3 3.91 3.80 -5.84
C ALA A 3 2.54 3.66 -5.16
N ASN A 4 1.58 4.46 -5.61
CA ASN A 4 0.24 4.57 -5.00
C ASN A 4 -0.89 3.87 -5.77
N ALA A 5 -0.74 3.70 -7.09
CA ALA A 5 -1.81 3.19 -7.93
C ALA A 5 -2.35 1.85 -7.40
N GLY A 6 -3.67 1.73 -7.34
CA GLY A 6 -4.32 0.51 -6.87
C GLY A 6 -5.82 0.49 -7.12
N ILE A 7 -6.35 -0.72 -7.22
CA ILE A 7 -7.79 -1.01 -7.34
C ILE A 7 -8.20 -2.06 -6.30
N VAL A 8 -9.51 -2.19 -6.08
CA VAL A 8 -10.11 -3.15 -5.14
C VAL A 8 -11.22 -3.92 -5.84
N THR A 9 -11.42 -5.17 -5.46
CA THR A 9 -12.57 -5.99 -5.82
C THR A 9 -13.04 -6.75 -4.60
N PHE A 10 -14.31 -7.12 -4.60
CA PHE A 10 -14.95 -7.82 -3.49
C PHE A 10 -15.65 -9.09 -3.98
N GLY A 11 -15.65 -10.09 -3.13
CA GLY A 11 -16.28 -11.38 -3.38
C GLY A 11 -15.54 -12.50 -2.66
N SER A 12 -16.25 -13.60 -2.39
CA SER A 12 -15.58 -14.82 -1.93
C SER A 12 -14.68 -15.38 -3.04
N VAL A 13 -13.66 -16.16 -2.69
CA VAL A 13 -12.75 -16.77 -3.68
C VAL A 13 -13.51 -17.58 -4.75
N LEU A 14 -14.63 -18.19 -4.37
CA LEU A 14 -15.47 -18.95 -5.31
C LEU A 14 -16.25 -18.06 -6.31
N GLN A 15 -16.52 -16.80 -5.94
CA GLN A 15 -17.40 -15.90 -6.70
C GLN A 15 -16.65 -14.77 -7.41
N VAL A 16 -15.42 -14.47 -7.02
CA VAL A 16 -14.59 -13.49 -7.72
C VAL A 16 -14.29 -13.99 -9.13
N ASP A 17 -14.57 -13.15 -10.13
CA ASP A 17 -14.15 -13.39 -11.51
C ASP A 17 -12.62 -13.55 -11.56
N PRO A 18 -12.07 -14.65 -12.10
CA PRO A 18 -10.64 -14.82 -12.30
C PRO A 18 -9.96 -13.64 -13.02
N ASN A 19 -10.63 -12.98 -13.96
CA ASN A 19 -10.09 -11.80 -14.64
C ASN A 19 -10.02 -10.57 -13.72
N ALA A 20 -10.96 -10.44 -12.78
CA ALA A 20 -10.91 -9.40 -11.76
C ALA A 20 -9.77 -9.66 -10.76
N PHE A 21 -9.53 -10.93 -10.39
CA PHE A 21 -8.33 -11.30 -9.62
C PHE A 21 -7.04 -10.93 -10.36
N GLN A 22 -6.94 -11.29 -11.64
CA GLN A 22 -5.76 -10.96 -12.45
C GLN A 22 -5.55 -9.44 -12.54
N SER A 23 -6.63 -8.68 -12.80
CA SER A 23 -6.56 -7.21 -12.86
C SER A 23 -6.06 -6.59 -11.55
N ILE A 24 -6.49 -7.13 -10.39
CA ILE A 24 -6.01 -6.70 -9.08
C ILE A 24 -4.50 -6.94 -8.95
N MET A 25 -4.02 -8.13 -9.34
CA MET A 25 -2.58 -8.44 -9.28
C MET A 25 -1.76 -7.60 -10.27
N ASP A 26 -2.27 -7.41 -11.48
CA ASP A 26 -1.62 -6.63 -12.52
C ASP A 26 -1.45 -5.17 -12.10
N VAL A 27 -2.49 -4.55 -11.56
CA VAL A 27 -2.40 -3.15 -11.12
C VAL A 27 -1.64 -3.02 -9.81
N ASN A 28 -2.02 -3.78 -8.79
CA ASN A 28 -1.54 -3.55 -7.43
C ASN A 28 -0.16 -4.13 -7.18
N VAL A 29 0.27 -5.16 -7.91
CA VAL A 29 1.57 -5.84 -7.69
C VAL A 29 2.50 -5.60 -8.87
N VAL A 30 2.10 -6.02 -10.07
CA VAL A 30 2.94 -5.90 -11.28
C VAL A 30 3.15 -4.43 -11.64
N GLY A 31 2.11 -3.60 -11.52
CA GLY A 31 2.18 -2.16 -11.72
C GLY A 31 3.14 -1.47 -10.74
N VAL A 32 3.14 -1.88 -9.47
CA VAL A 32 4.10 -1.38 -8.47
C VAL A 32 5.52 -1.77 -8.85
N PHE A 33 5.75 -3.03 -9.22
CA PHE A 33 7.06 -3.49 -9.69
C PHE A 33 7.55 -2.67 -10.89
N HIS A 34 6.71 -2.49 -11.91
CA HIS A 34 7.07 -1.72 -13.10
C HIS A 34 7.36 -0.26 -12.79
N ALA A 35 6.53 0.39 -11.98
CA ALA A 35 6.74 1.77 -11.56
C ALA A 35 8.07 1.90 -10.82
N VAL A 36 8.33 1.03 -9.83
CA VAL A 36 9.58 1.08 -9.05
C VAL A 36 10.76 0.80 -9.95
N ARG A 37 10.74 -0.26 -10.77
CA ARG A 37 11.83 -0.57 -11.70
C ARG A 37 12.17 0.60 -12.63
N ALA A 38 11.15 1.30 -13.13
CA ALA A 38 11.35 2.44 -14.02
C ALA A 38 11.89 3.68 -13.28
N GLY A 39 11.41 3.96 -12.07
CA GLY A 39 11.80 5.13 -11.29
C GLY A 39 13.09 4.97 -10.47
N LEU A 40 13.46 3.72 -10.14
CA LEU A 40 14.55 3.42 -9.21
C LEU A 40 15.91 3.97 -9.64
N PRO A 41 16.33 3.97 -10.92
CA PRO A 41 17.59 4.59 -11.33
C PRO A 41 17.73 6.06 -10.90
N SER A 42 16.67 6.85 -11.06
CA SER A 42 16.65 8.27 -10.68
C SER A 42 16.65 8.47 -9.16
N VAL A 43 15.97 7.58 -8.42
CA VAL A 43 15.96 7.59 -6.95
C VAL A 43 17.34 7.23 -6.39
N LEU A 44 18.03 6.26 -7.00
CA LEU A 44 19.39 5.85 -6.63
C LEU A 44 20.40 6.98 -6.85
N GLU A 45 20.36 7.63 -8.01
CA GLU A 45 21.20 8.79 -8.32
C GLU A 45 21.06 9.90 -7.26
N ARG A 46 19.83 10.13 -6.80
CA ARG A 46 19.49 11.17 -5.82
C ARG A 46 19.56 10.71 -4.36
N ARG A 47 19.84 9.43 -4.11
CA ARG A 47 19.81 8.81 -2.76
C ARG A 47 18.48 9.14 -2.04
N GLY A 48 17.40 9.05 -2.80
CA GLY A 48 16.07 9.51 -2.39
C GLY A 48 15.26 8.45 -1.65
N TYR A 49 13.93 8.60 -1.75
CA TYR A 49 12.96 7.76 -1.05
C TYR A 49 12.00 7.05 -2.01
N VAL A 50 11.67 5.79 -1.72
CA VAL A 50 10.57 5.04 -2.35
C VAL A 50 9.50 4.73 -1.30
N LEU A 51 8.30 5.29 -1.48
CA LEU A 51 7.13 4.92 -0.68
C LEU A 51 6.23 3.97 -1.48
N ILE A 52 5.92 2.81 -0.93
CA ILE A 52 4.93 1.87 -1.49
C ILE A 52 3.65 1.97 -0.67
N VAL A 53 2.52 2.26 -1.31
CA VAL A 53 1.22 2.34 -0.62
C VAL A 53 0.62 0.95 -0.50
N SER A 54 0.88 0.32 0.64
CA SER A 54 0.26 -0.93 1.05
C SER A 54 -1.11 -0.63 1.71
N SER A 55 -1.51 -1.42 2.69
CA SER A 55 -2.76 -1.25 3.45
C SER A 55 -2.68 -2.01 4.76
N MET A 56 -3.52 -1.63 5.73
CA MET A 56 -3.85 -2.48 6.87
C MET A 56 -4.28 -3.90 6.45
N ALA A 57 -4.88 -4.06 5.26
CA ALA A 57 -5.28 -5.33 4.68
C ALA A 57 -4.11 -6.31 4.42
N ALA A 58 -2.85 -5.83 4.43
CA ALA A 58 -1.67 -6.69 4.39
C ALA A 58 -1.51 -7.54 5.66
N TYR A 59 -2.06 -7.07 6.79
CA TYR A 59 -1.93 -7.70 8.11
C TYR A 59 -3.26 -8.19 8.68
N ALA A 60 -4.36 -7.50 8.37
CA ALA A 60 -5.70 -7.82 8.84
C ALA A 60 -6.59 -8.24 7.65
N ALA A 61 -6.63 -9.54 7.38
CA ALA A 61 -7.45 -10.07 6.30
C ALA A 61 -8.95 -10.00 6.64
N ALA A 62 -9.74 -9.46 5.72
CA ALA A 62 -11.20 -9.47 5.79
C ALA A 62 -11.81 -10.48 4.79
N PRO A 63 -12.85 -11.24 5.19
CA PRO A 63 -13.63 -12.07 4.26
C PRO A 63 -14.15 -11.24 3.09
N GLY A 64 -14.16 -11.84 1.89
CA GLY A 64 -14.61 -11.15 0.69
C GLY A 64 -13.59 -10.21 0.05
N MET A 65 -12.36 -10.11 0.59
CA MET A 65 -11.31 -9.23 0.06
C MET A 65 -10.01 -9.97 -0.30
N ALA A 66 -10.08 -11.30 -0.50
CA ALA A 66 -8.89 -12.13 -0.72
C ALA A 66 -7.95 -11.61 -1.83
N PRO A 67 -8.42 -11.15 -3.01
CA PRO A 67 -7.53 -10.58 -4.03
C PRO A 67 -6.77 -9.35 -3.53
N TYR A 68 -7.48 -8.44 -2.86
CA TYR A 68 -6.91 -7.19 -2.35
C TYR A 68 -5.92 -7.44 -1.20
N ASN A 69 -6.30 -8.29 -0.23
CA ASN A 69 -5.44 -8.66 0.90
C ASN A 69 -4.13 -9.28 0.40
N THR A 70 -4.22 -10.24 -0.54
CA THR A 70 -3.06 -10.88 -1.16
C THR A 70 -2.16 -9.85 -1.84
N ALA A 71 -2.72 -8.96 -2.66
CA ALA A 71 -1.94 -7.95 -3.36
C ALA A 71 -1.24 -6.98 -2.39
N LYS A 72 -1.92 -6.55 -1.32
CA LYS A 72 -1.34 -5.63 -0.32
C LYS A 72 -0.27 -6.30 0.54
N ALA A 73 -0.44 -7.57 0.91
CA ALA A 73 0.61 -8.37 1.54
C ALA A 73 1.83 -8.56 0.61
N ALA A 74 1.60 -8.79 -0.68
CA ALA A 74 2.69 -8.94 -1.66
C ALA A 74 3.53 -7.67 -1.77
N VAL A 75 2.91 -6.48 -1.90
CA VAL A 75 3.68 -5.23 -2.02
C VAL A 75 4.31 -4.77 -0.71
N GLU A 76 3.75 -5.18 0.43
CA GLU A 76 4.43 -5.03 1.73
C GLU A 76 5.74 -5.81 1.74
N HIS A 77 5.69 -7.09 1.36
CA HIS A 77 6.91 -7.90 1.33
C HIS A 77 7.91 -7.42 0.27
N PHE A 78 7.41 -6.96 -0.88
CA PHE A 78 8.22 -6.31 -1.91
C PHE A 78 8.96 -5.08 -1.38
N ALA A 79 8.30 -4.21 -0.60
CA ALA A 79 8.95 -3.06 0.01
C ALA A 79 10.08 -3.46 0.96
N ASN A 80 9.86 -4.51 1.76
CA ASN A 80 10.86 -5.02 2.69
C ASN A 80 12.08 -5.61 1.96
N ALA A 81 11.86 -6.38 0.89
CA ALA A 81 12.94 -6.89 0.04
C ALA A 81 13.72 -5.75 -0.63
N LEU A 82 13.02 -4.80 -1.26
CA LEU A 82 13.65 -3.66 -1.92
C LEU A 82 14.50 -2.83 -0.95
N ARG A 83 14.03 -2.61 0.28
CA ARG A 83 14.78 -1.90 1.33
C ARG A 83 16.17 -2.53 1.54
N LEU A 84 16.24 -3.85 1.59
CA LEU A 84 17.48 -4.60 1.77
C LEU A 84 18.40 -4.51 0.55
N GLU A 85 17.83 -4.47 -0.66
CA GLU A 85 18.59 -4.36 -1.91
C GLU A 85 19.27 -3.00 -2.10
N VAL A 86 18.62 -1.91 -1.67
CA VAL A 86 19.05 -0.53 -2.02
C VAL A 86 19.54 0.29 -0.83
N GLY A 87 19.36 -0.19 0.40
CA GLY A 87 19.74 0.53 1.62
C GLY A 87 21.22 0.91 1.67
N SER A 88 22.11 -0.01 1.27
CA SER A 88 23.56 0.25 1.19
C SER A 88 23.94 1.32 0.16
N ARG A 89 23.04 1.64 -0.77
CA ARG A 89 23.21 2.71 -1.77
C ARG A 89 22.64 4.06 -1.31
N GLY A 90 22.19 4.16 -0.05
CA GLY A 90 21.66 5.38 0.54
C GLY A 90 20.23 5.70 0.10
N VAL A 91 19.49 4.75 -0.46
CA VAL A 91 18.06 4.91 -0.74
C VAL A 91 17.24 4.34 0.41
N ALA A 92 16.28 5.13 0.89
CA ALA A 92 15.32 4.68 1.88
C ALA A 92 14.04 4.16 1.21
N VAL A 93 13.44 3.14 1.81
CA VAL A 93 12.23 2.50 1.31
C VAL A 93 11.24 2.32 2.46
N GLY A 94 10.02 2.81 2.29
CA GLY A 94 8.93 2.62 3.25
C GLY A 94 7.69 2.00 2.63
N SER A 95 6.83 1.48 3.50
CA SER A 95 5.48 1.04 3.16
C SER A 95 4.47 1.78 4.02
N ALA A 96 3.40 2.29 3.40
CA ALA A 96 2.31 2.96 4.09
C ALA A 96 1.11 2.01 4.29
N HIS A 97 0.56 1.97 5.50
CA HIS A 97 -0.52 1.04 5.88
C HIS A 97 -1.77 1.78 6.35
N MET A 98 -2.42 2.49 5.44
CA MET A 98 -3.68 3.15 5.78
C MET A 98 -4.80 2.12 5.96
N ALA A 99 -5.71 2.42 6.89
CA ALA A 99 -6.98 1.72 7.04
C ALA A 99 -8.01 2.32 6.07
N TRP A 100 -8.83 3.28 6.53
CA TRP A 100 -9.88 3.89 5.73
C TRP A 100 -9.50 5.31 5.34
N VAL A 101 -9.44 5.60 4.03
CA VAL A 101 -9.22 6.94 3.51
C VAL A 101 -10.42 7.37 2.67
N ASP A 102 -10.97 8.56 2.92
CA ASP A 102 -12.12 9.09 2.18
C ASP A 102 -11.76 9.39 0.72
N THR A 103 -11.86 8.35 -0.09
CA THR A 103 -11.59 8.36 -1.52
C THR A 103 -12.81 7.82 -2.27
N PRO A 104 -12.93 8.06 -3.58
CA PRO A 104 -13.94 7.39 -4.39
C PRO A 104 -13.92 5.87 -4.24
N MET A 105 -12.74 5.25 -4.06
CA MET A 105 -12.61 3.81 -3.82
C MET A 105 -13.40 3.37 -2.57
N LEU A 106 -13.20 4.04 -1.43
CA LEU A 106 -13.92 3.74 -0.19
C LEU A 106 -15.42 4.02 -0.34
N ARG A 107 -15.78 5.19 -0.88
CA ARG A 107 -17.17 5.62 -1.03
C ARG A 107 -17.97 4.68 -1.94
N ASN A 108 -17.39 4.26 -3.07
CA ASN A 108 -18.03 3.30 -3.97
C ASN A 108 -18.18 1.93 -3.30
N SER A 109 -17.13 1.45 -2.62
CA SER A 109 -17.20 0.18 -1.87
C SER A 109 -18.31 0.19 -0.80
N MET A 110 -18.46 1.30 -0.09
CA MET A 110 -19.53 1.51 0.90
C MET A 110 -20.91 1.60 0.27
N SER A 111 -21.01 2.16 -0.94
CA SER A 111 -22.24 2.26 -1.71
C SER A 111 -22.72 0.90 -2.19
N ASP A 112 -21.80 0.13 -2.79
CA ASP A 112 -22.11 -1.10 -3.50
C ASP A 112 -22.29 -2.30 -2.58
N LEU A 113 -21.72 -2.26 -1.36
CA LEU A 113 -21.70 -3.39 -0.42
C LEU A 113 -22.15 -2.96 0.97
N SER A 114 -23.42 -3.18 1.28
CA SER A 114 -24.00 -2.87 2.60
C SER A 114 -23.27 -3.56 3.76
N ALA A 115 -22.86 -4.83 3.58
CA ALA A 115 -22.10 -5.57 4.58
C ALA A 115 -20.72 -4.95 4.86
N PHE A 116 -20.05 -4.43 3.83
CA PHE A 116 -18.78 -3.72 4.00
C PHE A 116 -18.98 -2.40 4.73
N ARG A 117 -20.06 -1.67 4.40
CA ARG A 117 -20.44 -0.44 5.12
C ARG A 117 -20.69 -0.70 6.60
N GLU A 118 -21.47 -1.73 6.90
CA GLU A 118 -21.78 -2.10 8.28
C GLU A 118 -20.52 -2.51 9.04
N LEU A 119 -19.62 -3.30 8.42
CA LEU A 119 -18.34 -3.67 9.02
C LEU A 119 -17.56 -2.42 9.44
N VAL A 120 -17.33 -1.47 8.54
CA VAL A 120 -16.53 -0.28 8.86
C VAL A 120 -17.19 0.58 9.93
N GLN A 121 -18.52 0.73 9.91
CA GLN A 121 -19.26 1.50 10.93
C GLN A 121 -19.25 0.87 12.32
N ARG A 122 -19.04 -0.45 12.41
CA ARG A 122 -19.03 -1.19 13.69
C ARG A 122 -17.64 -1.35 14.30
N LEU A 123 -16.58 -0.95 13.58
CA LEU A 123 -15.20 -1.02 14.10
C LEU A 123 -14.99 -0.01 15.24
N PRO A 124 -14.44 -0.43 16.39
CA PRO A 124 -14.30 0.44 17.55
C PRO A 124 -13.13 1.40 17.44
N GLY A 125 -13.30 2.61 17.97
CA GLY A 125 -12.23 3.60 18.16
C GLY A 125 -11.49 3.93 16.86
N GLN A 126 -10.16 3.91 16.92
CA GLN A 126 -9.31 4.28 15.78
C GLN A 126 -9.43 3.31 14.59
N LEU A 127 -9.93 2.08 14.79
CA LEU A 127 -10.12 1.12 13.71
C LEU A 127 -11.26 1.50 12.77
N GLY A 128 -12.24 2.29 13.22
CA GLY A 128 -13.33 2.80 12.40
C GLY A 128 -13.10 4.21 11.84
N LYS A 129 -11.99 4.87 12.22
CA LYS A 129 -11.70 6.25 11.80
C LYS A 129 -11.46 6.29 10.28
N ILE A 130 -12.22 7.15 9.59
CA ILE A 130 -11.99 7.48 8.19
C ILE A 130 -11.10 8.72 8.15
N THR A 131 -9.91 8.57 7.58
CA THR A 131 -8.91 9.63 7.41
C THR A 131 -9.17 10.40 6.13
N SER A 132 -9.01 11.74 6.15
CA SER A 132 -9.12 12.54 4.93
C SER A 132 -7.94 12.32 3.99
N VAL A 133 -8.10 12.64 2.69
CA VAL A 133 -6.98 12.58 1.73
C VAL A 133 -5.85 13.53 2.13
N GLN A 134 -6.19 14.70 2.66
CA GLN A 134 -5.23 15.70 3.12
C GLN A 134 -4.41 15.21 4.31
N GLU A 135 -5.07 14.64 5.32
CA GLU A 135 -4.40 14.07 6.49
C GLU A 135 -3.54 12.86 6.10
N CYS A 136 -4.03 11.99 5.20
CA CYS A 136 -3.24 10.90 4.63
C CYS A 136 -1.98 11.41 3.92
N GLY A 137 -2.11 12.45 3.10
CA GLY A 137 -0.98 13.08 2.41
C GLY A 137 0.04 13.67 3.39
N ALA A 138 -0.40 14.33 4.46
CA ALA A 138 0.47 14.86 5.49
C ALA A 138 1.25 13.75 6.21
N ILE A 139 0.59 12.64 6.57
CA ILE A 139 1.25 11.46 7.16
C ILE A 139 2.32 10.89 6.22
N PHE A 140 2.04 10.84 4.91
CA PHE A 140 3.03 10.34 3.95
C PHE A 140 4.24 11.26 3.86
N VAL A 141 4.03 12.58 3.84
CA VAL A 141 5.13 13.56 3.82
C VAL A 141 5.97 13.43 5.09
N GLU A 142 5.33 13.43 6.26
CA GLU A 142 6.00 13.28 7.55
C GLU A 142 6.83 11.98 7.60
N GLY A 143 6.26 10.87 7.15
CA GLY A 143 6.94 9.59 7.08
C GLY A 143 8.12 9.57 6.10
N ILE A 144 8.09 10.35 5.03
CA ILE A 144 9.20 10.49 4.07
C ILE A 144 10.32 11.36 4.66
N GLU A 145 9.96 12.45 5.34
CA GLU A 145 10.92 13.44 5.88
C GLU A 145 11.63 12.93 7.14
N ASN A 146 10.98 12.11 7.97
CA ASN A 146 11.51 11.66 9.25
C ASN A 146 12.28 10.34 9.21
N VAL A 147 12.64 9.84 8.02
CA VAL A 147 13.43 8.61 7.93
C VAL A 147 14.87 8.90 8.36
N PRO A 148 15.40 8.21 9.40
CA PRO A 148 16.79 8.37 9.80
C PRO A 148 17.68 8.12 8.59
N ALA A 149 18.61 9.04 8.31
CA ALA A 149 19.62 8.85 7.29
C ALA A 149 20.24 7.46 7.51
N ALA A 150 20.19 6.61 6.48
CA ALA A 150 20.66 5.23 6.58
C ALA A 150 22.06 5.26 7.22
N SER A 151 22.16 4.75 8.45
CA SER A 151 23.42 4.80 9.18
C SER A 151 24.47 4.14 8.32
N THR A 152 25.54 4.87 8.01
CA THR A 152 26.73 4.34 7.36
C THR A 152 27.41 3.36 8.32
N ALA A 153 26.85 2.16 8.47
CA ALA A 153 27.46 1.08 9.21
C ALA A 153 28.29 0.25 8.22
N HIS A 154 29.59 0.14 8.53
CA HIS A 154 30.65 -0.63 7.89
C HIS A 154 31.54 0.09 6.86
N ALA A 155 32.31 1.05 7.37
CA ALA A 155 33.75 1.05 7.11
C ALA A 155 34.42 0.32 8.29
N GLY A 156 35.03 -0.84 8.03
CA GLY A 156 35.74 -1.67 8.99
C GLY A 156 36.25 -2.94 8.33
#